data_AF-A0A8S2E1L4-F1
#
_entry.id   AF-A0A8S2E1L4-F1
#
_cell.length_a   1.000
_cell.length_b   1.000
_cell.length_c   1.000
_cell.angle_alpha   90.00
_cell.angle_beta   90.00
_cell.angle_gamma   90.00
#
_symmetry.space_group_name_H-M   'P 1'
#
loop_
_entity.id
_entity.type
_entity.pdbx_description
1 polymer ?
#
loop_
_entity_poly.entity_id
_entity_poly.type
_entity_poly.pdbx_seq_one_letter_code
_entity_poly.pdbx_strand_id
1 'polypeptide(L)'
;MISDLHMYTNLTSSINNDINDIAQSSINNVDEQDDEDELMTPQELISRLERAWLNEKYSPVLLSHETELIMATFELLDDIEKRLKSNDTNKLTFRWLMHQTEYNRLYYILCSYIRIRCQKLEDYSSAYVHEQEKLSTEEYVYAQTYLNNVKAHLRKSV
;
A
#
# COMPACT_ATOMS: atom_id res chain seq x y z
N MET A 1 -22.69 -32.84 5.20
CA MET A 1 -22.47 -32.38 3.81
C MET A 1 -23.20 -31.07 3.49
N ILE A 2 -24.52 -30.95 3.64
CA ILE A 2 -25.23 -29.64 3.50
C ILE A 2 -24.96 -28.72 4.72
N SER A 3 -24.79 -29.30 5.91
CA SER A 3 -24.44 -28.60 7.16
C SER A 3 -23.11 -27.86 7.09
N ASP A 4 -22.12 -28.47 6.44
CA ASP A 4 -20.74 -27.96 6.40
C ASP A 4 -20.67 -26.77 5.43
N LEU A 5 -21.35 -26.86 4.29
CA LEU A 5 -21.44 -25.75 3.34
C LEU A 5 -22.14 -24.54 3.95
N HIS A 6 -23.21 -24.76 4.73
CA HIS A 6 -23.93 -23.70 5.44
C HIS A 6 -23.09 -23.08 6.57
N MET A 7 -22.23 -23.86 7.23
CA MET A 7 -21.27 -23.36 8.22
C MET A 7 -20.17 -22.53 7.57
N TYR A 8 -19.63 -22.96 6.44
CA TYR A 8 -18.64 -22.20 5.67
C TYR A 8 -19.22 -20.90 5.12
N THR A 9 -20.44 -20.90 4.59
CA THR A 9 -21.11 -19.67 4.11
C THR A 9 -21.38 -18.68 5.23
N ASN A 10 -21.76 -19.18 6.41
CA ASN A 10 -21.96 -18.35 7.60
C ASN A 10 -20.65 -17.79 8.16
N LEU A 11 -19.56 -18.57 8.10
CA LEU A 11 -18.23 -18.12 8.50
C LEU A 11 -17.72 -17.04 7.56
N THR A 12 -17.87 -17.22 6.24
CA THR A 12 -17.44 -16.22 5.25
C THR A 12 -18.29 -14.95 5.28
N SER A 13 -19.59 -15.05 5.59
CA SER A 13 -20.45 -13.87 5.76
C SER A 13 -20.21 -13.17 7.10
N SER A 14 -19.89 -13.89 8.17
CA SER A 14 -19.41 -13.30 9.43
C SER A 14 -18.07 -12.59 9.25
N ILE A 15 -17.14 -13.19 8.50
CA ILE A 15 -15.83 -12.58 8.18
C ILE A 15 -16.02 -11.34 7.29
N ASN A 16 -16.92 -11.38 6.30
CA ASN A 16 -17.22 -10.20 5.47
C ASN A 16 -17.93 -9.10 6.27
N ASN A 17 -18.79 -9.46 7.23
CA ASN A 17 -19.41 -8.50 8.15
C ASN A 17 -18.38 -7.91 9.13
N ASP A 18 -17.40 -8.70 9.59
CA ASP A 18 -16.28 -8.20 10.40
C ASP A 18 -15.35 -7.30 9.57
N ILE A 19 -15.09 -7.61 8.29
CA ILE A 19 -14.37 -6.73 7.35
C ILE A 19 -15.14 -5.42 7.13
N ASN A 20 -16.47 -5.49 7.05
CA ASN A 20 -17.32 -4.30 6.98
C ASN A 20 -17.32 -3.51 8.29
N ASP A 21 -17.30 -4.15 9.47
CA ASP A 21 -17.14 -3.46 10.76
C ASP A 21 -15.74 -2.83 10.91
N ILE A 22 -14.71 -3.44 10.33
CA ILE A 22 -13.36 -2.87 10.26
C ILE A 22 -13.36 -1.61 9.37
N ALA A 23 -14.08 -1.63 8.25
CA ALA A 23 -14.23 -0.48 7.35
C ALA A 23 -15.19 0.60 7.90
N GLN A 24 -16.25 0.22 8.62
CA GLN A 24 -17.22 1.13 9.23
C GLN A 24 -16.72 1.75 10.53
N SER A 25 -15.81 1.11 11.27
CA SER A 25 -15.12 1.73 12.41
C SER A 25 -14.27 2.95 12.02
N SER A 26 -14.00 3.13 10.72
CA SER A 26 -13.40 4.34 10.14
C SER A 26 -14.39 5.50 9.96
N ILE A 27 -15.71 5.31 10.11
CA ILE A 27 -16.75 6.28 9.69
C ILE A 27 -17.43 7.02 10.87
N ASN A 28 -17.31 6.56 12.13
CA ASN A 28 -18.07 7.16 13.24
C ASN A 28 -17.63 8.57 13.71
N ASN A 29 -16.86 9.33 12.93
CA ASN A 29 -16.50 10.72 13.24
C ASN A 29 -16.59 11.68 12.04
N VAL A 30 -17.35 11.36 11.00
CA VAL A 30 -17.65 12.35 9.95
C VAL A 30 -19.06 12.86 10.18
N ASP A 31 -19.14 14.02 10.83
CA ASP A 31 -20.32 14.89 10.81
C ASP A 31 -20.78 15.03 9.35
N GLU A 32 -22.08 14.85 9.11
CA GLU A 32 -22.72 15.11 7.83
C GLU A 32 -22.48 16.57 7.42
N GLN A 33 -21.47 16.80 6.58
CA GLN A 33 -21.39 18.00 5.75
C GLN A 33 -21.13 17.57 4.31
N ASP A 34 -22.15 17.84 3.48
CA ASP A 34 -22.12 17.83 2.02
C ASP A 34 -20.89 18.60 1.52
N ASP A 35 -19.90 17.88 0.99
CA ASP A 35 -18.97 18.40 -0.01
C ASP A 35 -18.71 17.30 -1.04
N GLU A 36 -18.91 17.65 -2.31
CA GLU A 36 -18.92 16.83 -3.52
C GLU A 36 -17.48 16.46 -3.97
N ASP A 37 -16.62 16.07 -3.03
CA ASP A 37 -15.35 15.39 -3.30
C ASP A 37 -15.50 13.96 -2.80
N GLU A 38 -15.67 13.00 -3.72
CA GLU A 38 -15.91 11.59 -3.42
C GLU A 38 -14.73 11.00 -2.62
N LEU A 39 -14.79 11.09 -1.28
CA LEU A 39 -13.80 10.55 -0.36
C LEU A 39 -13.61 9.06 -0.65
N MET A 40 -12.45 8.69 -1.19
CA MET A 40 -12.12 7.30 -1.49
C MET A 40 -12.16 6.46 -0.21
N THR A 41 -13.02 5.44 -0.19
CA THR A 41 -13.12 4.56 0.98
C THR A 41 -11.82 3.75 1.18
N PRO A 42 -11.50 3.33 2.42
CA PRO A 42 -10.30 2.52 2.68
C PRO A 42 -10.25 1.20 1.88
N GLN A 43 -11.40 0.59 1.60
CA GLN A 43 -11.49 -0.64 0.80
C GLN A 43 -11.14 -0.38 -0.67
N GLU A 44 -11.59 0.75 -1.23
CA GLU A 44 -11.23 1.12 -2.60
C GLU A 44 -9.75 1.50 -2.71
N LEU A 45 -9.21 2.18 -1.70
CA LEU A 45 -7.79 2.51 -1.62
C LEU A 45 -6.92 1.24 -1.65
N ILE A 46 -7.24 0.24 -0.82
CA ILE A 46 -6.52 -1.04 -0.80
C ILE A 46 -6.62 -1.74 -2.16
N SER A 47 -7.82 -1.77 -2.76
CA SER A 47 -8.04 -2.38 -4.07
C SER A 47 -7.25 -1.69 -5.17
N ARG A 48 -7.15 -0.35 -5.13
CA ARG A 48 -6.36 0.44 -6.06
C ARG A 48 -4.86 0.19 -5.87
N LEU A 49 -4.37 0.10 -4.63
CA LEU A 49 -2.98 -0.26 -4.35
C LEU A 49 -2.62 -1.65 -4.88
N GLU A 50 -3.48 -2.64 -4.68
CA GLU A 50 -3.25 -4.00 -5.18
C GLU A 50 -3.17 -4.01 -6.71
N ARG A 51 -4.03 -3.25 -7.40
CA ARG A 51 -3.97 -3.10 -8.87
C ARG A 51 -2.68 -2.42 -9.31
N ALA A 52 -2.31 -1.28 -8.69
CA ALA A 52 -1.09 -0.56 -9.01
C ALA A 52 0.15 -1.44 -8.81
N TRP A 53 0.19 -2.21 -7.71
CA TRP A 53 1.25 -3.16 -7.42
C TRP A 53 1.37 -4.27 -8.47
N LEU A 54 0.26 -4.90 -8.86
CA LEU A 54 0.28 -5.95 -9.88
C LEU A 54 0.67 -5.38 -11.26
N ASN A 55 0.13 -4.23 -11.62
CA ASN A 55 0.46 -3.55 -12.87
C ASN A 55 1.97 -3.23 -12.94
N GLU A 56 2.52 -2.69 -11.88
CA GLU A 56 3.95 -2.40 -11.80
C GLU A 56 4.78 -3.69 -11.86
N LYS A 57 4.38 -4.75 -11.14
CA LYS A 57 5.07 -6.04 -11.13
C LYS A 57 5.14 -6.71 -12.51
N TYR A 58 4.07 -6.61 -13.29
CA TYR A 58 3.97 -7.29 -14.59
C TYR A 58 4.29 -6.38 -15.78
N SER A 59 4.43 -5.08 -15.57
CA SER A 59 4.87 -4.17 -16.63
C SER A 59 6.38 -4.32 -16.89
N PRO A 60 6.82 -4.42 -18.16
CA PRO A 60 8.25 -4.44 -18.50
C PRO A 60 8.92 -3.07 -18.35
N VAL A 61 8.13 -1.99 -18.28
CA VAL A 61 8.58 -0.60 -18.19
C VAL A 61 8.06 0.01 -16.89
N LEU A 62 8.75 1.04 -16.37
CA LEU A 62 8.29 1.80 -15.21
C LEU A 62 7.00 2.55 -15.55
N LEU A 63 5.96 2.37 -14.72
CA LEU A 63 4.70 3.11 -14.86
C LEU A 63 4.78 4.48 -14.16
N SER A 64 3.80 5.35 -14.40
CA SER A 64 3.72 6.63 -13.69
C SER A 64 3.52 6.42 -12.20
N HIS A 65 4.28 7.15 -11.37
CA HIS A 65 4.16 7.07 -9.92
C HIS A 65 2.80 7.62 -9.46
N GLU A 66 2.06 6.84 -8.67
CA GLU A 66 0.80 7.28 -8.04
C GLU A 66 1.06 7.87 -6.64
N THR A 67 1.58 9.10 -6.55
CA THR A 67 2.01 9.72 -5.28
C THR A 67 0.88 9.76 -4.25
N GLU A 68 -0.30 10.22 -4.67
CA GLU A 68 -1.47 10.37 -3.81
C GLU A 68 -1.93 9.02 -3.22
N LEU A 69 -1.92 7.97 -4.04
CA LEU A 69 -2.26 6.61 -3.61
C LEU A 69 -1.29 6.13 -2.52
N ILE A 70 0.00 6.38 -2.70
CA ILE A 70 1.05 5.96 -1.75
C ILE A 70 0.94 6.75 -0.45
N MET A 71 0.73 8.07 -0.52
CA MET A 71 0.52 8.91 0.66
C MET A 71 -0.70 8.47 1.47
N ALA A 72 -1.86 8.30 0.81
CA ALA A 72 -3.08 7.83 1.47
C ALA A 72 -2.89 6.43 2.09
N THR A 73 -2.11 5.54 1.44
CA THR A 73 -1.80 4.22 2.00
C THR A 73 -0.95 4.33 3.27
N PHE A 74 0.02 5.25 3.32
CA PHE A 74 0.81 5.49 4.54
C PHE A 74 -0.05 6.02 5.69
N GLU A 75 -0.97 6.94 5.41
CA GLU A 75 -1.91 7.47 6.40
C GLU A 75 -2.80 6.36 6.97
N LEU A 76 -3.36 5.51 6.09
CA LEU A 76 -4.16 4.36 6.51
C LEU A 76 -3.35 3.39 7.40
N LEU A 77 -2.08 3.13 7.07
CA LEU A 77 -1.19 2.28 7.86
C LEU A 77 -0.90 2.89 9.24
N ASP A 78 -0.59 4.19 9.30
CA ASP A 78 -0.31 4.89 10.56
C ASP A 78 -1.55 4.89 11.48
N ASP A 79 -2.73 5.07 10.92
CA ASP A 79 -4.00 4.98 11.65
C ASP A 79 -4.25 3.58 12.23
N ILE A 80 -3.98 2.52 11.45
CA ILE A 80 -4.09 1.14 11.93
C ILE A 80 -3.07 0.89 13.05
N GLU A 81 -1.83 1.37 12.88
CA GLU A 81 -0.76 1.22 13.86
C GLU A 81 -1.09 1.92 15.19
N LYS A 82 -1.60 3.15 15.14
CA LYS A 82 -2.08 3.89 16.32
C LYS A 82 -3.17 3.11 17.06
N ARG A 83 -4.18 2.60 16.35
CA ARG A 83 -5.27 1.79 16.95
C ARG A 83 -4.74 0.50 17.58
N LEU A 84 -3.77 -0.16 16.95
CA LEU A 84 -3.14 -1.37 17.49
C LEU A 84 -2.33 -1.10 18.77
N LYS A 85 -1.66 0.06 18.86
CA LYS A 85 -0.90 0.50 20.04
C LYS A 85 -1.82 0.95 21.19
N SER A 86 -2.93 1.61 20.90
CA SER A 86 -3.87 2.08 21.93
C SER A 86 -4.60 0.93 22.65
N ASN A 87 -4.76 -0.23 22.01
CA ASN A 87 -5.42 -1.42 22.57
C ASN A 87 -4.46 -2.32 23.40
N ASP A 88 -3.61 -1.72 24.21
CA ASP A 88 -2.52 -2.40 24.95
C ASP A 88 -3.01 -3.48 25.94
N THR A 89 -4.29 -3.47 26.32
CA THR A 89 -4.85 -4.39 27.31
C THR A 89 -5.27 -5.76 26.77
N ASN A 90 -5.33 -5.97 25.44
CA ASN A 90 -5.91 -7.21 24.90
C ASN A 90 -5.32 -7.71 23.55
N LYS A 91 -3.99 -7.72 23.45
CA LYS A 91 -3.23 -8.24 22.27
C LYS A 91 -3.47 -9.72 21.94
N LEU A 92 -4.18 -10.46 22.80
CA LEU A 92 -4.51 -11.88 22.61
C LEU A 92 -5.92 -12.10 22.01
N THR A 93 -6.65 -11.03 21.69
CA THR A 93 -7.96 -11.16 21.04
C THR A 93 -7.82 -11.46 19.55
N PHE A 94 -8.69 -12.32 19.03
CA PHE A 94 -8.72 -12.67 17.60
C PHE A 94 -8.85 -11.44 16.69
N ARG A 95 -9.66 -10.45 17.08
CA ARG A 95 -9.83 -9.19 16.36
C ARG A 95 -8.52 -8.40 16.25
N TRP A 96 -7.75 -8.29 17.34
CA TRP A 96 -6.44 -7.63 17.32
C TRP A 96 -5.48 -8.35 16.36
N LEU A 97 -5.43 -9.69 16.42
CA LEU A 97 -4.58 -10.48 15.52
C LEU A 97 -4.94 -10.24 14.05
N MET A 98 -6.23 -10.22 13.71
CA MET A 98 -6.68 -9.93 12.34
C MET A 98 -6.22 -8.56 11.87
N HIS A 99 -6.40 -7.50 12.67
CA HIS A 99 -5.92 -6.15 12.31
C HIS A 99 -4.40 -6.09 12.15
N GLN A 100 -3.65 -6.77 13.01
CA GLN A 100 -2.19 -6.83 12.92
C GLN A 100 -1.74 -7.56 11.65
N THR A 101 -2.41 -8.66 11.28
CA THR A 101 -2.12 -9.40 10.05
C THR A 101 -2.44 -8.57 8.81
N GLU A 102 -3.56 -7.84 8.81
CA GLU A 102 -3.95 -6.97 7.70
C GLU A 102 -2.99 -5.79 7.53
N TYR A 103 -2.57 -5.15 8.64
CA TYR A 103 -1.49 -4.14 8.61
C TYR A 103 -0.22 -4.70 7.94
N ASN A 104 0.22 -5.88 8.37
CA ASN A 104 1.42 -6.51 7.83
C ASN A 104 1.27 -6.84 6.33
N ARG A 105 0.08 -7.27 5.89
CA ARG A 105 -0.19 -7.55 4.46
C ARG A 105 -0.09 -6.27 3.63
N LEU A 106 -0.76 -5.20 4.07
CA LEU A 106 -0.76 -3.92 3.36
C LEU A 106 0.64 -3.30 3.31
N TYR A 107 1.35 -3.33 4.43
CA TYR A 107 2.74 -2.87 4.51
C TYR A 107 3.66 -3.65 3.57
N TYR A 108 3.51 -4.98 3.51
CA TYR A 108 4.27 -5.81 2.58
C TYR A 108 4.01 -5.43 1.11
N ILE A 109 2.75 -5.23 0.72
CA ILE A 109 2.38 -4.84 -0.65
C ILE A 109 3.02 -3.49 -1.00
N LEU A 110 2.91 -2.50 -0.11
CA LEU A 110 3.49 -1.18 -0.29
C LEU A 110 5.02 -1.23 -0.46
N CYS A 111 5.72 -1.92 0.44
CA CYS A 111 7.17 -2.10 0.33
C CYS A 111 7.56 -2.86 -0.95
N SER A 112 6.78 -3.87 -1.34
CA SER A 112 7.02 -4.62 -2.57
C SER A 112 6.87 -3.73 -3.80
N TYR A 113 5.85 -2.86 -3.84
CA TYR A 113 5.65 -1.91 -4.94
C TYR A 113 6.85 -0.98 -5.10
N ILE A 114 7.26 -0.32 -4.01
CA ILE A 114 8.42 0.60 -4.03
C ILE A 114 9.69 -0.14 -4.46
N ARG A 115 9.94 -1.36 -3.95
CA ARG A 115 11.13 -2.15 -4.31
C ARG A 115 11.18 -2.49 -5.79
N ILE A 116 10.05 -2.90 -6.39
CA ILE A 116 9.98 -3.21 -7.82
C ILE A 116 10.31 -1.97 -8.65
N ARG A 117 9.79 -0.80 -8.25
CA ARG A 117 10.06 0.47 -8.94
C ARG A 117 11.53 0.87 -8.84
N CYS A 118 12.15 0.76 -7.66
CA CYS A 118 13.59 1.00 -7.50
C CYS A 118 14.42 0.06 -8.39
N GLN A 119 14.08 -1.22 -8.46
CA GLN A 119 14.79 -2.17 -9.31
C GLN A 119 14.73 -1.76 -10.80
N LYS A 120 13.55 -1.38 -11.30
CA LYS A 120 13.39 -0.89 -12.67
C LYS A 120 14.16 0.41 -12.93
N LEU A 121 14.21 1.31 -11.94
CA LEU A 121 15.01 2.53 -12.01
C LEU A 121 16.51 2.22 -12.10
N GLU A 122 17.00 1.20 -11.40
CA GLU A 122 18.40 0.79 -11.47
C GLU A 122 18.75 0.20 -12.84
N ASP A 123 17.88 -0.65 -13.39
CA ASP A 123 18.08 -1.30 -14.70
C ASP A 123 18.25 -0.28 -15.84
N TYR A 124 17.55 0.86 -15.80
CA TYR A 124 17.59 1.90 -16.84
C TYR A 124 17.76 3.31 -16.27
N SER A 125 18.67 3.47 -15.32
CA SER A 125 18.87 4.73 -14.58
C SER A 125 19.13 5.97 -15.44
N SER A 126 19.83 5.85 -16.57
CA SER A 126 20.07 6.99 -17.48
C SER A 126 18.82 7.44 -18.23
N ALA A 127 17.92 6.53 -18.59
CA ALA A 127 16.71 6.85 -19.34
C ALA A 127 15.69 7.56 -18.44
N TYR A 128 15.45 7.02 -17.24
CA TYR A 128 14.41 7.53 -16.35
C TYR A 128 14.76 8.86 -15.66
N VAL A 129 16.04 9.22 -15.51
CA VAL A 129 16.43 10.57 -15.04
C VAL A 129 15.92 11.66 -15.99
N HIS A 130 15.71 11.35 -17.27
CA HIS A 130 15.13 12.28 -18.25
C HIS A 130 13.59 12.28 -18.27
N GLU A 131 12.93 11.26 -17.69
CA GLU A 131 11.47 11.11 -17.65
C GLU A 131 10.90 11.45 -16.26
N GLN A 132 11.21 12.64 -15.73
CA GLN A 132 10.84 13.06 -14.36
C GLN A 132 9.35 12.94 -14.04
N GLU A 133 8.47 13.07 -15.03
CA GLU A 133 7.02 12.99 -14.87
C GLU A 133 6.51 11.64 -14.33
N LYS A 134 7.30 10.57 -14.47
CA LYS A 134 6.92 9.23 -14.01
C LYS A 134 7.41 8.88 -12.61
N LEU A 135 8.20 9.75 -11.98
CA LEU A 135 8.90 9.47 -10.72
C LEU A 135 8.31 10.31 -9.59
N SER A 136 8.32 9.77 -8.38
CA SER A 136 8.21 10.61 -7.19
C SER A 136 9.46 11.49 -7.01
N THR A 137 9.35 12.51 -6.17
CA THR A 137 10.49 13.37 -5.78
C THR A 137 11.64 12.57 -5.18
N GLU A 138 11.32 11.59 -4.34
CA GLU A 138 12.28 10.71 -3.67
C GLU A 138 12.91 9.73 -4.67
N GLU A 139 12.11 9.18 -5.58
CA GLU A 139 12.57 8.29 -6.66
C GLU A 139 13.54 9.00 -7.60
N TYR A 140 13.27 10.28 -7.92
CA TYR A 140 14.17 11.08 -8.74
C TYR A 140 15.53 11.32 -8.05
N VAL A 141 15.51 11.69 -6.76
CA VAL A 141 16.73 11.85 -5.95
C VAL A 141 17.50 10.53 -5.88
N TYR A 142 16.80 9.41 -5.70
CA TYR A 142 17.39 8.07 -5.70
C TYR A 142 18.08 7.75 -7.03
N ALA A 143 17.38 7.90 -8.15
CA ALA A 143 17.89 7.60 -9.48
C ALA A 143 19.12 8.46 -9.84
N GLN A 144 19.07 9.76 -9.53
CA GLN A 144 20.19 10.67 -9.78
C GLN A 144 21.42 10.30 -8.95
N THR A 145 21.22 9.96 -7.67
CA THR A 145 22.29 9.54 -6.76
C THR A 145 22.90 8.22 -7.21
N TYR A 146 22.07 7.24 -7.57
CA TYR A 146 22.50 5.95 -8.09
C TYR A 146 23.35 6.11 -9.35
N LEU A 147 22.88 6.88 -10.34
CA LEU A 147 23.59 7.13 -11.60
C LEU A 147 24.96 7.79 -11.36
N ASN A 148 25.02 8.78 -10.45
CA ASN A 148 26.27 9.44 -10.09
C ASN A 148 27.26 8.47 -9.41
N ASN A 149 26.77 7.61 -8.52
CA ASN A 149 27.58 6.60 -7.84
C ASN A 149 28.13 5.57 -8.84
N VAL A 150 27.31 5.07 -9.76
CA VAL A 150 27.74 4.14 -10.80
C VAL A 150 28.81 4.77 -11.70
N LYS A 151 28.60 6.01 -12.16
CA LYS A 151 29.61 6.75 -12.96
C LYS A 151 30.91 6.94 -12.20
N ALA A 152 30.83 7.33 -10.92
CA ALA A 152 32.02 7.53 -10.09
C ALA A 152 32.79 6.22 -9.85
N HIS A 153 32.08 5.10 -9.64
CA HIS A 153 32.68 3.78 -9.51
C HIS A 153 33.38 3.36 -10.80
N LEU A 154 32.69 3.44 -11.94
CA LEU A 154 33.26 3.10 -13.25
C LEU A 154 34.51 3.93 -13.57
N ARG A 155 34.51 5.24 -13.25
CA ARG A 155 35.69 6.10 -13.44
C ARG A 155 36.88 5.72 -12.55
N LYS A 156 36.65 5.12 -11.37
CA LYS A 156 37.71 4.67 -10.47
C LYS A 156 38.24 3.28 -10.81
N SER A 157 37.43 2.45 -11.46
CA SER A 157 37.76 1.07 -11.81
C SER A 157 38.47 0.92 -13.17
N VAL A 158 38.51 1.98 -13.97
CA VAL A 158 39.26 2.10 -15.23
C VAL A 158 40.53 2.92 -14.97
#